data_AF-A0A4P5YFE0-F1
#
_entry.id   AF-A0A4P5YFE0-F1
#
_cell.length_a   1.000
_cell.length_b   1.000
_cell.length_c   1.000
_cell.angle_alpha   90.00
_cell.angle_beta   90.00
_cell.angle_gamma   90.00
#
_symmetry.space_group_name_H-M   'P 1'
#
loop_
_entity.id
_entity.type
_entity.pdbx_description
1 polymer ?
#
loop_
_entity_poly.entity_id
_entity_poly.type
_entity_poly.pdbx_seq_one_letter_code
_entity_poly.pdbx_strand_id
1 'polypeptide(L)'
;MPDDLALGTTPLAGASPTGDNVRYDDAFTQIESEIAKLEHPAGGDIDWSAVAAGCRNILAEKSKDLLVAAWLARALWQTQRLAGLASGLGVIRGLLTTWWEALHPLKPRPRRAALEWLSDKLAPLLDPKDALSPQGREALESCKKSCDEIIAAIGGRFAPDDHGLSALRRRLGELGAPVASASPAASASPVKSPSGPASASTASGALGEDAVPYNAGPVAAGPIASRAEAIAKLQEIADFFAKTEPHSPIGYLLNRAVSWNSKTFQDIFSELLKGKGDAQTQLWDSLGLKPPGSK
;
A
#
# COMPACT_ATOMS: atom_id res chain seq x y z
N MET A 1 -6.76 12.96 25.90
CA MET A 1 -6.03 12.00 25.06
C MET A 1 -4.85 11.48 25.88
N PRO A 2 -4.48 10.20 25.79
CA PRO A 2 -3.20 9.73 26.34
C PRO A 2 -2.06 10.58 25.78
N ASP A 3 -1.06 10.89 26.60
CA ASP A 3 0.15 11.59 26.14
C ASP A 3 1.06 10.62 25.40
N ASP A 4 0.67 10.26 24.17
CA ASP A 4 1.37 9.28 23.36
C ASP A 4 2.81 9.71 23.02
N LEU A 5 3.13 11.02 23.09
CA LEU A 5 4.45 11.55 22.74
C LEU A 5 5.57 10.92 23.58
N ALA A 6 5.29 10.62 24.84
CA ALA A 6 6.24 9.97 25.75
C ALA A 6 6.68 8.58 25.24
N LEU A 7 5.85 7.87 24.47
CA LEU A 7 6.19 6.55 23.91
C LEU A 7 7.45 6.61 23.03
N GLY A 8 7.66 7.75 22.36
CA GLY A 8 8.81 7.95 21.48
C GLY A 8 10.12 8.28 22.19
N THR A 9 10.08 8.76 23.43
CA THR A 9 11.25 9.36 24.11
C THR A 9 11.56 8.76 25.48
N THR A 10 10.58 8.17 26.15
CA THR A 10 10.78 7.54 27.46
C THR A 10 11.42 6.15 27.28
N PRO A 11 12.57 5.87 27.95
CA PRO A 11 13.19 4.54 27.88
C PRO A 11 12.28 3.46 28.46
N LEU A 12 12.40 2.23 27.95
CA LEU A 12 11.79 1.07 28.59
C LEU A 12 12.49 0.75 29.91
N ALA A 13 11.77 0.12 30.83
CA ALA A 13 12.35 -0.38 32.06
C ALA A 13 13.34 -1.54 31.79
N GLY A 14 14.39 -1.63 32.60
CA GLY A 14 15.38 -2.70 32.53
C GLY A 14 16.68 -2.30 31.84
N ALA A 15 17.42 -3.32 31.35
CA ALA A 15 18.78 -3.14 30.84
C ALA A 15 18.84 -2.62 29.38
N SER A 16 17.79 -2.84 28.59
CA SER A 16 17.70 -2.36 27.21
C SER A 16 16.68 -1.21 27.13
N PRO A 17 17.10 0.05 26.97
CA PRO A 17 16.18 1.20 26.92
C PRO A 17 15.27 1.17 25.68
N THR A 18 15.65 0.41 24.64
CA THR A 18 14.84 0.19 23.43
C THR A 18 14.17 -1.17 23.36
N GLY A 19 14.40 -2.03 24.35
CA GLY A 19 13.83 -3.38 24.41
C GLY A 19 14.34 -4.29 23.31
N ASP A 20 13.53 -5.31 23.00
CA ASP A 20 13.91 -6.40 22.11
C ASP A 20 13.14 -6.35 20.78
N ASN A 21 13.55 -7.19 19.84
CA ASN A 21 12.83 -7.37 18.59
C ASN A 21 11.53 -8.15 18.85
N VAL A 22 10.39 -7.52 18.54
CA VAL A 22 9.05 -8.05 18.82
C VAL A 22 8.42 -8.88 17.70
N ARG A 23 9.15 -9.24 16.63
CA ARG A 23 8.59 -9.95 15.48
C ARG A 23 7.91 -11.29 15.81
N TYR A 24 8.31 -11.92 16.90
CA TYR A 24 7.75 -13.19 17.37
C TYR A 24 6.90 -13.02 18.64
N ASP A 25 6.63 -11.79 19.06
CA ASP A 25 5.77 -11.51 20.21
C ASP A 25 4.30 -11.65 19.83
N ASP A 26 3.51 -12.32 20.69
CA ASP A 26 2.08 -12.56 20.43
C ASP A 26 1.32 -11.25 20.17
N ALA A 27 1.61 -10.17 20.92
CA ALA A 27 0.93 -8.89 20.72
C ALA A 27 1.29 -8.27 19.36
N PHE A 28 2.53 -8.45 18.90
CA PHE A 28 2.94 -8.01 17.56
C PHE A 28 2.18 -8.78 16.48
N THR A 29 2.15 -10.11 16.58
CA THR A 29 1.46 -10.95 15.58
C THR A 29 -0.04 -10.67 15.52
N GLN A 30 -0.66 -10.38 16.67
CA GLN A 30 -2.07 -10.00 16.73
C GLN A 30 -2.32 -8.68 15.98
N ILE A 31 -1.51 -7.65 16.24
CA ILE A 31 -1.62 -6.36 15.52
C ILE A 31 -1.35 -6.56 14.03
N GLU A 32 -0.33 -7.32 13.67
CA GLU A 32 0.01 -7.61 12.27
C GLU A 32 -1.15 -8.29 11.55
N SER A 33 -1.83 -9.24 12.20
CA SER A 33 -3.01 -9.92 11.65
C SER A 33 -4.19 -8.96 11.43
N GLU A 34 -4.39 -8.00 12.33
CA GLU A 34 -5.40 -6.95 12.18
C GLU A 34 -5.05 -6.00 11.03
N ILE A 35 -3.79 -5.56 10.94
CA ILE A 35 -3.31 -4.70 9.86
C ILE A 35 -3.40 -5.40 8.50
N ALA A 36 -3.14 -6.71 8.43
CA ALA A 36 -3.20 -7.50 7.20
C ALA A 36 -4.60 -7.51 6.56
N LYS A 37 -5.67 -7.30 7.35
CA LYS A 37 -7.03 -7.17 6.83
C LYS A 37 -7.19 -5.98 5.87
N LEU A 38 -6.33 -4.96 5.94
CA LEU A 38 -6.34 -3.81 5.02
C LEU A 38 -6.23 -4.23 3.54
N GLU A 39 -5.51 -5.32 3.28
CA GLU A 39 -5.22 -5.78 1.92
C GLU A 39 -6.09 -6.96 1.51
N HIS A 40 -6.95 -7.45 2.42
CA HIS A 40 -7.75 -8.64 2.20
C HIS A 40 -9.24 -8.28 2.11
N PRO A 41 -9.89 -8.37 0.92
CA PRO A 41 -11.29 -7.99 0.74
C PRO A 41 -12.29 -8.71 1.66
N ALA A 42 -11.92 -9.90 2.16
CA ALA A 42 -12.71 -10.68 3.11
C ALA A 42 -12.24 -10.58 4.58
N GLY A 43 -11.36 -9.63 4.91
CA GLY A 43 -10.73 -9.50 6.23
C GLY A 43 -11.66 -9.03 7.35
N GLY A 44 -12.87 -8.60 7.03
CA GLY A 44 -13.78 -7.96 7.98
C GLY A 44 -13.33 -6.56 8.38
N ASP A 45 -14.07 -5.93 9.28
CA ASP A 45 -13.71 -4.62 9.81
C ASP A 45 -12.48 -4.71 10.72
N ILE A 46 -11.62 -3.70 10.64
CA ILE A 46 -10.42 -3.58 11.48
C ILE A 46 -10.79 -2.87 12.77
N ASP A 47 -10.43 -3.46 13.91
CA ASP A 47 -10.55 -2.78 15.19
C ASP A 47 -9.34 -1.86 15.41
N TRP A 48 -9.46 -0.63 14.92
CA TRP A 48 -8.41 0.39 15.05
C TRP A 48 -8.16 0.83 16.49
N SER A 49 -9.14 0.67 17.38
CA SER A 49 -8.95 0.98 18.81
C SER A 49 -8.09 -0.09 19.47
N ALA A 50 -8.34 -1.37 19.16
CA ALA A 50 -7.49 -2.48 19.60
C ALA A 50 -6.07 -2.39 19.02
N VAL A 51 -5.92 -2.06 17.72
CA VAL A 51 -4.61 -1.82 17.10
C VAL A 51 -3.85 -0.71 17.83
N ALA A 52 -4.50 0.43 18.10
CA ALA A 52 -3.86 1.53 18.81
C ALA A 52 -3.44 1.13 20.24
N ALA A 53 -4.30 0.42 20.98
CA ALA A 53 -3.99 -0.07 22.32
C ALA A 53 -2.81 -1.06 22.32
N GLY A 54 -2.80 -2.02 21.40
CA GLY A 54 -1.72 -2.98 21.24
C GLY A 54 -0.38 -2.31 20.89
N CYS A 55 -0.40 -1.35 19.97
CA CYS A 55 0.82 -0.63 19.59
C CYS A 55 1.39 0.18 20.76
N ARG A 56 0.52 0.84 21.56
CA ARG A 56 0.94 1.55 22.78
C ARG A 56 1.59 0.59 23.76
N ASN A 57 0.98 -0.58 23.99
CA ASN A 57 1.52 -1.58 24.90
C ASN A 57 2.94 -2.02 24.50
N ILE A 58 3.13 -2.35 23.21
CA ILE A 58 4.46 -2.73 22.71
C ILE A 58 5.47 -1.59 22.89
N LEU A 59 5.11 -0.36 22.51
CA LEU A 59 6.01 0.80 22.59
C LEU A 59 6.33 1.23 24.02
N ALA A 60 5.43 0.95 24.98
CA ALA A 60 5.58 1.29 26.39
C ALA A 60 6.35 0.24 27.18
N GLU A 61 6.24 -1.04 26.80
CA GLU A 61 6.70 -2.15 27.66
C GLU A 61 7.72 -3.07 27.01
N LYS A 62 7.73 -3.20 25.67
CA LYS A 62 8.46 -4.29 24.99
C LYS A 62 9.54 -3.83 24.03
N SER A 63 9.23 -2.86 23.16
CA SER A 63 10.14 -2.46 22.08
C SER A 63 9.90 -1.06 21.57
N LYS A 64 10.99 -0.32 21.36
CA LYS A 64 10.99 0.89 20.55
C LYS A 64 11.11 0.47 19.08
N ASP A 65 9.97 0.16 18.46
CA ASP A 65 9.88 -0.33 17.08
C ASP A 65 9.15 0.68 16.16
N LEU A 66 9.82 1.05 15.06
CA LEU A 66 9.34 2.05 14.12
C LEU A 66 8.14 1.57 13.27
N LEU A 67 8.04 0.28 12.98
CA LEU A 67 6.88 -0.26 12.27
C LEU A 67 5.65 -0.24 13.18
N VAL A 68 5.83 -0.59 14.45
CA VAL A 68 4.75 -0.48 15.45
C VAL A 68 4.29 0.98 15.61
N ALA A 69 5.22 1.93 15.61
CA ALA A 69 4.87 3.35 15.63
C ALA A 69 4.15 3.83 14.35
N ALA A 70 4.51 3.29 13.18
CA ALA A 70 3.77 3.52 11.94
C ALA A 70 2.33 2.97 12.02
N TRP A 71 2.13 1.76 12.55
CA TRP A 71 0.80 1.21 12.79
C TRP A 71 -0.01 2.05 13.78
N LEU A 72 0.62 2.50 14.86
CA LEU A 72 0.00 3.42 15.83
C LEU A 72 -0.47 4.70 15.12
N ALA A 73 0.39 5.36 14.34
CA ALA A 73 0.03 6.58 13.63
C ALA A 73 -1.17 6.36 12.67
N ARG A 74 -1.20 5.23 11.96
CA ARG A 74 -2.33 4.86 11.08
C ARG A 74 -3.63 4.60 11.87
N ALA A 75 -3.54 4.01 13.06
CA ALA A 75 -4.69 3.74 13.92
C ALA A 75 -5.23 5.01 14.60
N LEU A 76 -4.33 5.90 15.03
CA LEU A 76 -4.68 7.22 15.56
C LEU A 76 -5.37 8.09 14.51
N TRP A 77 -4.92 8.04 13.25
CA TRP A 77 -5.64 8.67 12.14
C TRP A 77 -7.08 8.16 12.04
N GLN A 78 -7.29 6.84 12.13
CA GLN A 78 -8.63 6.30 11.99
C GLN A 78 -9.56 6.75 13.11
N THR A 79 -9.06 6.75 14.34
CA THR A 79 -9.84 6.98 15.56
C THR A 79 -9.99 8.47 15.90
N GLN A 80 -9.03 9.32 15.50
CA GLN A 80 -8.93 10.70 15.95
C GLN A 80 -8.57 11.69 14.83
N ARG A 81 -8.54 11.24 13.57
CA ARG A 81 -8.23 12.07 12.38
C ARG A 81 -6.87 12.79 12.51
N LEU A 82 -6.75 14.01 12.00
CA LEU A 82 -5.49 14.76 11.94
C LEU A 82 -4.85 14.96 13.31
N ALA A 83 -5.64 15.13 14.38
CA ALA A 83 -5.10 15.26 15.73
C ALA A 83 -4.38 13.99 16.16
N GLY A 84 -4.97 12.82 15.89
CA GLY A 84 -4.31 11.54 16.15
C GLY A 84 -3.08 11.31 15.28
N LEU A 85 -3.14 11.68 14.00
CA LEU A 85 -1.99 11.58 13.11
C LEU A 85 -0.83 12.46 13.60
N ALA A 86 -1.10 13.68 14.05
CA ALA A 86 -0.08 14.56 14.62
C ALA A 86 0.61 13.93 15.83
N SER A 87 -0.17 13.32 16.74
CA SER A 87 0.40 12.56 17.88
C SER A 87 1.25 11.38 17.40
N GLY A 88 0.78 10.57 16.45
CA GLY A 88 1.52 9.43 15.91
C GLY A 88 2.83 9.82 15.21
N LEU A 89 2.83 10.89 14.41
CA LEU A 89 4.04 11.45 13.82
C LEU A 89 4.99 11.99 14.89
N GLY A 90 4.46 12.57 15.97
CA GLY A 90 5.25 12.98 17.12
C GLY A 90 5.98 11.81 17.80
N VAL A 91 5.33 10.65 17.94
CA VAL A 91 5.97 9.41 18.43
C VAL A 91 7.08 8.97 17.51
N ILE A 92 6.82 8.89 16.20
CA ILE A 92 7.82 8.52 15.19
C ILE A 92 9.02 9.46 15.21
N ARG A 93 8.79 10.76 15.31
CA ARG A 93 9.85 11.77 15.45
C ARG A 93 10.68 11.48 16.71
N GLY A 94 10.03 11.31 17.86
CA GLY A 94 10.69 11.02 19.13
C GLY A 94 11.56 9.76 19.05
N LEU A 95 11.06 8.69 18.42
CA LEU A 95 11.80 7.46 18.20
C LEU A 95 13.06 7.67 17.37
N LEU A 96 12.92 8.38 16.24
CA LEU A 96 14.02 8.62 15.31
C LEU A 96 15.07 9.58 15.88
N THR A 97 14.68 10.58 16.66
CA THR A 97 15.63 11.54 17.25
C THR A 97 16.32 11.00 18.50
N THR A 98 15.64 10.17 19.28
CA THR A 98 16.15 9.70 20.59
C THR A 98 16.90 8.39 20.48
N TRP A 99 16.39 7.45 19.67
CA TRP A 99 16.80 6.05 19.74
C TRP A 99 17.48 5.51 18.48
N TRP A 100 17.82 6.37 17.50
CA TRP A 100 18.25 5.93 16.17
C TRP A 100 19.24 4.75 16.17
N GLU A 101 20.29 4.76 16.98
CA GLU A 101 21.30 3.69 16.96
C GLU A 101 20.76 2.33 17.43
N ALA A 102 19.81 2.31 18.38
CA ALA A 102 19.25 1.10 18.98
C ALA A 102 17.76 0.85 18.64
N LEU A 103 17.19 1.64 17.73
CA LEU A 103 15.77 1.58 17.32
C LEU A 103 15.50 0.31 16.50
N HIS A 104 14.40 -0.39 16.79
CA HIS A 104 13.94 -1.51 15.98
C HIS A 104 13.10 -1.03 14.77
N PRO A 105 13.17 -1.69 13.61
CA PRO A 105 14.18 -2.68 13.23
C PRO A 105 15.58 -2.04 13.14
N LEU A 106 16.62 -2.79 13.50
CA LEU A 106 18.00 -2.27 13.62
C LEU A 106 18.63 -1.76 12.32
N LYS A 107 18.12 -2.21 11.15
CA LYS A 107 18.70 -1.87 9.85
C LYS A 107 17.97 -0.66 9.23
N PRO A 108 18.69 0.28 8.58
CA PRO A 108 18.06 1.45 7.97
C PRO A 108 16.99 1.13 6.92
N ARG A 109 17.23 0.15 6.04
CA ARG A 109 16.30 -0.18 4.94
C ARG A 109 14.89 -0.55 5.43
N PRO A 110 14.72 -1.48 6.41
CA PRO A 110 13.41 -1.71 7.03
C PRO A 110 12.81 -0.49 7.74
N ARG A 111 13.62 0.42 8.30
CA ARG A 111 13.10 1.67 8.90
C ARG A 111 12.48 2.57 7.84
N ARG A 112 13.15 2.74 6.69
CA ARG A 112 12.57 3.44 5.53
C ARG A 112 11.25 2.80 5.11
N ALA A 113 11.23 1.48 5.00
CA ALA A 113 10.03 0.74 4.59
C ALA A 113 8.85 0.94 5.56
N ALA A 114 9.10 1.10 6.86
CA ALA A 114 8.05 1.42 7.84
C ALA A 114 7.45 2.82 7.62
N LEU A 115 8.30 3.82 7.32
CA LEU A 115 7.85 5.17 6.98
C LEU A 115 7.09 5.20 5.65
N GLU A 116 7.57 4.45 4.66
CA GLU A 116 6.93 4.28 3.34
C GLU A 116 5.56 3.62 3.47
N TRP A 117 5.46 2.54 4.24
CA TRP A 117 4.18 1.91 4.54
C TRP A 117 3.18 2.90 5.13
N LEU A 118 3.61 3.71 6.12
CA LEU A 118 2.73 4.73 6.71
C LEU A 118 2.27 5.74 5.67
N SER A 119 3.22 6.23 4.86
CA SER A 119 2.97 7.23 3.84
C SER A 119 1.95 6.73 2.81
N ASP A 120 2.14 5.52 2.30
CA ASP A 120 1.27 4.92 1.29
C ASP A 120 -0.12 4.58 1.82
N LYS A 121 -0.23 4.14 3.08
CA LYS A 121 -1.53 3.83 3.68
C LYS A 121 -2.30 5.05 4.16
N LEU A 122 -1.66 6.20 4.36
CA LEU A 122 -2.32 7.43 4.79
C LEU A 122 -2.63 8.41 3.67
N ALA A 123 -1.71 8.63 2.73
CA ALA A 123 -1.88 9.67 1.71
C ALA A 123 -3.21 9.58 0.94
N PRO A 124 -3.73 8.40 0.55
CA PRO A 124 -5.02 8.29 -0.12
C PRO A 124 -6.23 8.63 0.75
N LEU A 125 -6.09 8.61 2.07
CA LEU A 125 -7.19 8.77 3.03
C LEU A 125 -7.41 10.22 3.46
N LEU A 126 -6.41 11.07 3.24
CA LEU A 126 -6.48 12.47 3.66
C LEU A 126 -7.40 13.26 2.73
N ASP A 127 -8.44 13.89 3.30
CA ASP A 127 -9.42 14.69 2.58
C ASP A 127 -9.36 16.16 3.05
N PRO A 128 -9.51 17.16 2.15
CA PRO A 128 -9.56 18.57 2.53
C PRO A 128 -10.58 18.88 3.65
N LYS A 129 -11.64 18.08 3.77
CA LYS A 129 -12.65 18.19 4.83
C LYS A 129 -12.07 18.04 6.24
N ASP A 130 -10.99 17.27 6.38
CA ASP A 130 -10.34 17.06 7.67
C ASP A 130 -9.73 18.36 8.24
N ALA A 131 -9.42 19.34 7.38
CA ALA A 131 -8.81 20.61 7.74
C ALA A 131 -9.80 21.82 7.68
N LEU A 132 -11.12 21.59 7.69
CA LEU A 132 -12.08 22.70 7.66
C LEU A 132 -12.18 23.45 9.00
N SER A 133 -12.14 22.71 10.11
CA SER A 133 -12.24 23.31 11.45
C SER A 133 -10.92 24.00 11.86
N PRO A 134 -10.96 24.99 12.79
CA PRO A 134 -9.75 25.57 13.35
C PRO A 134 -8.82 24.50 13.96
N GLN A 135 -9.38 23.53 14.68
CA GLN A 135 -8.63 22.42 15.27
C GLN A 135 -8.02 21.51 14.18
N GLY A 136 -8.76 21.25 13.09
CA GLY A 136 -8.26 20.49 11.95
C GLY A 136 -7.08 21.17 11.26
N ARG A 137 -7.13 22.50 11.11
CA ARG A 137 -6.01 23.30 10.55
C ARG A 137 -4.77 23.27 11.44
N GLU A 138 -4.95 23.43 12.75
CA GLU A 138 -3.84 23.34 13.71
C GLU A 138 -3.20 21.95 13.70
N ALA A 139 -4.03 20.90 13.66
CA ALA A 139 -3.56 19.52 13.56
C ALA A 139 -2.85 19.25 12.22
N LEU A 140 -3.34 19.82 11.12
CA LEU A 140 -2.69 19.75 9.80
C LEU A 140 -1.29 20.39 9.84
N GLU A 141 -1.16 21.59 10.39
CA GLU A 141 0.13 22.26 10.53
C GLU A 141 1.08 21.47 11.44
N SER A 142 0.55 20.86 12.51
CA SER A 142 1.33 19.98 13.38
C SER A 142 1.82 18.72 12.63
N CYS A 143 1.00 18.12 11.76
CA CYS A 143 1.39 17.00 10.91
C CYS A 143 2.49 17.41 9.92
N LYS A 144 2.33 18.54 9.22
CA LYS A 144 3.32 19.08 8.28
C LYS A 144 4.67 19.31 8.96
N LYS A 145 4.65 20.03 10.08
CA LYS A 145 5.84 20.29 10.90
C LYS A 145 6.52 19.00 11.33
N SER A 146 5.76 18.02 11.83
CA SER A 146 6.32 16.73 12.27
C SER A 146 6.95 15.96 11.11
N CYS A 147 6.35 15.97 9.92
CA CYS A 147 6.95 15.36 8.72
C CYS A 147 8.29 16.03 8.34
N ASP A 148 8.34 17.36 8.33
CA ASP A 148 9.58 18.09 8.02
C ASP A 148 10.68 17.83 9.07
N GLU A 149 10.32 17.78 10.35
CA GLU A 149 11.25 17.46 11.44
C GLU A 149 11.75 16.01 11.37
N ILE A 150 10.89 15.05 11.01
CA ILE A 150 11.30 13.66 10.78
C ILE A 150 12.32 13.59 9.64
N ILE A 151 12.03 14.24 8.51
CA ILE A 151 12.91 14.26 7.32
C ILE A 151 14.25 14.89 7.66
N ALA A 152 14.25 16.00 8.43
CA ALA A 152 15.46 16.62 8.90
C ALA A 152 16.26 15.71 9.85
N ALA A 153 15.59 15.00 10.77
CA ALA A 153 16.23 14.10 11.74
C ALA A 153 16.93 12.90 11.08
N ILE A 154 16.37 12.40 9.97
CA ILE A 154 16.98 11.31 9.19
C ILE A 154 17.83 11.82 8.02
N GLY A 155 18.10 13.12 7.95
CA GLY A 155 18.92 13.75 6.93
C GLY A 155 20.29 13.08 6.82
N GLY A 156 20.67 12.70 5.60
CA GLY A 156 21.94 11.98 5.32
C GLY A 156 21.97 10.52 5.75
N ARG A 157 20.92 9.97 6.38
CA ARG A 157 20.80 8.53 6.69
C ARG A 157 20.27 7.71 5.51
N PHE A 158 19.56 8.37 4.59
CA PHE A 158 19.01 7.82 3.36
C PHE A 158 19.46 8.65 2.15
N ALA A 159 19.24 8.14 0.94
CA ALA A 159 19.46 8.92 -0.27
C ALA A 159 18.53 10.16 -0.28
N PRO A 160 18.92 11.25 -0.97
CA PRO A 160 18.05 12.41 -1.14
C PRO A 160 16.68 11.98 -1.67
N ASP A 161 15.61 12.52 -1.09
CA ASP A 161 14.21 12.21 -1.41
C ASP A 161 13.77 10.74 -1.19
N ASP A 162 14.64 9.87 -0.66
CA ASP A 162 14.37 8.45 -0.35
C ASP A 162 14.08 8.21 1.14
N HIS A 163 13.36 9.13 1.77
CA HIS A 163 13.06 9.09 3.20
C HIS A 163 11.73 8.38 3.54
N GLY A 164 11.00 7.87 2.54
CA GLY A 164 9.75 7.12 2.71
C GLY A 164 8.51 7.95 3.07
N LEU A 165 8.60 9.27 3.23
CA LEU A 165 7.46 10.13 3.60
C LEU A 165 6.96 11.05 2.47
N SER A 166 7.45 10.85 1.26
CA SER A 166 7.27 11.79 0.15
C SER A 166 5.80 11.96 -0.26
N ALA A 167 5.03 10.87 -0.35
CA ALA A 167 3.61 10.93 -0.71
C ALA A 167 2.77 11.60 0.38
N LEU A 168 2.99 11.25 1.65
CA LEU A 168 2.31 11.86 2.79
C LEU A 168 2.62 13.36 2.91
N ARG A 169 3.90 13.74 2.82
CA ARG A 169 4.33 15.14 2.89
C ARG A 169 3.67 15.98 1.79
N ARG A 170 3.71 15.48 0.55
CA ARG A 170 3.04 16.13 -0.59
C ARG A 170 1.54 16.30 -0.32
N ARG A 171 0.88 15.23 0.11
CA ARG A 171 -0.56 15.25 0.36
C ARG A 171 -0.95 16.23 1.45
N LEU A 172 -0.24 16.27 2.58
CA LEU A 172 -0.47 17.23 3.65
C LEU A 172 -0.30 18.69 3.17
N GLY A 173 0.64 18.93 2.25
CA GLY A 173 0.82 20.23 1.59
C GLY A 173 -0.41 20.65 0.77
N GLU A 174 -1.01 19.73 0.03
CA GLU A 174 -2.18 19.96 -0.81
C GLU A 174 -3.45 20.31 -0.01
N LEU A 175 -3.63 19.73 1.19
CA LEU A 175 -4.84 19.95 2.02
C LEU A 175 -5.02 21.40 2.49
N GLY A 176 -3.92 22.16 2.59
CA GLY A 176 -3.93 23.54 3.07
C GLY A 176 -3.63 24.58 2.00
N ALA A 177 -3.37 24.15 0.75
CA ALA A 177 -3.23 25.08 -0.35
C ALA A 177 -4.60 25.73 -0.61
N PRO A 178 -4.70 27.07 -0.73
CA PRO A 178 -5.92 27.66 -1.25
C PRO A 178 -6.18 26.99 -2.59
N VAL A 179 -7.37 26.42 -2.78
CA VAL A 179 -7.80 25.91 -4.07
C VAL A 179 -7.77 27.11 -5.01
N ALA A 180 -6.65 27.33 -5.69
CA ALA A 180 -6.59 28.20 -6.84
C ALA A 180 -7.68 27.64 -7.75
N SER A 181 -8.76 28.39 -7.92
CA SER A 181 -9.91 27.94 -8.69
C SER A 181 -9.35 27.46 -10.03
N ALA A 182 -9.42 26.15 -10.27
CA ALA A 182 -9.11 25.59 -11.58
C ALA A 182 -10.20 26.11 -12.52
N SER A 183 -9.97 27.30 -13.06
CA SER A 183 -10.68 27.78 -14.23
C SER A 183 -10.28 26.83 -15.37
N PRO A 184 -11.23 26.15 -16.03
CA PRO A 184 -10.91 25.27 -17.14
C PRO A 184 -10.56 26.16 -18.34
N ALA A 185 -9.33 26.64 -18.39
CA ALA A 185 -8.79 27.29 -19.57
C ALA A 185 -8.51 26.20 -20.62
N ALA A 186 -9.43 26.15 -21.58
CA ALA A 186 -9.36 25.37 -22.79
C ALA A 186 -7.95 25.37 -23.42
N SER A 187 -7.43 24.18 -23.68
CA SER A 187 -6.48 23.96 -24.77
C SER A 187 -7.20 23.20 -25.88
N ALA A 188 -8.04 23.93 -26.62
CA ALA A 188 -8.38 23.55 -27.97
C ALA A 188 -7.35 24.25 -28.87
N SER A 189 -6.37 23.49 -29.36
CA SER A 189 -5.56 23.91 -30.50
C SER A 189 -5.95 23.08 -31.72
N PRO A 190 -6.07 23.70 -32.91
CA PRO A 190 -6.83 23.13 -34.02
C PRO A 190 -5.99 22.16 -34.84
N VAL A 191 -6.59 21.02 -35.18
CA VAL A 191 -6.06 20.09 -36.17
C VAL A 191 -6.18 20.74 -37.55
N LYS A 192 -5.05 21.09 -38.17
CA LYS A 192 -4.97 21.31 -39.62
C LYS A 192 -4.32 20.10 -40.27
N SER A 193 -5.11 19.37 -41.06
CA SER A 193 -4.62 18.43 -42.07
C SER A 193 -3.79 19.15 -43.15
N PRO A 194 -2.84 18.44 -43.76
CA PRO A 194 -2.76 18.50 -45.21
C PRO A 194 -2.67 17.11 -45.87
N SER A 195 -3.23 17.05 -47.07
CA SER A 195 -3.34 15.88 -47.95
C SER A 195 -2.16 15.79 -48.91
N GLY A 196 -1.43 14.65 -48.88
CA GLY A 196 -0.65 13.95 -49.93
C GLY A 196 0.32 14.69 -50.89
N PRO A 197 1.02 13.98 -51.81
CA PRO A 197 1.47 12.57 -51.79
C PRO A 197 2.97 12.36 -52.13
N ALA A 198 3.45 11.13 -51.84
CA ALA A 198 4.58 10.37 -52.39
C ALA A 198 5.75 11.03 -53.15
N SER A 199 6.98 10.77 -52.68
CA SER A 199 8.08 10.27 -53.52
C SER A 199 9.23 9.67 -52.69
N ALA A 200 9.86 8.67 -53.31
CA ALA A 200 10.79 7.71 -52.73
C ALA A 200 12.27 8.15 -52.77
N SER A 201 13.07 7.36 -52.05
CA SER A 201 14.47 6.96 -52.32
C SER A 201 15.65 7.62 -51.56
N THR A 202 16.27 6.73 -50.76
CA THR A 202 17.68 6.31 -50.72
C THR A 202 18.73 6.98 -49.82
N ALA A 203 19.36 6.08 -49.04
CA ALA A 203 20.76 5.99 -48.58
C ALA A 203 21.21 6.91 -47.42
N SER A 204 22.12 6.53 -46.50
CA SER A 204 22.71 5.27 -46.04
C SER A 204 23.65 5.62 -44.87
N GLY A 205 23.69 4.78 -43.81
CA GLY A 205 24.80 4.60 -42.84
C GLY A 205 24.90 5.61 -41.67
N ALA A 206 25.31 5.27 -40.44
CA ALA A 206 25.50 4.03 -39.65
C ALA A 206 25.99 4.47 -38.24
N LEU A 207 26.08 3.50 -37.30
CA LEU A 207 26.58 3.50 -35.90
C LEU A 207 25.45 3.69 -34.85
N GLY A 208 25.17 2.78 -33.91
CA GLY A 208 25.76 1.51 -33.49
C GLY A 208 25.01 0.94 -32.27
N GLU A 209 25.16 -0.37 -32.05
CA GLU A 209 25.06 -1.15 -30.80
C GLU A 209 23.69 -1.48 -30.15
N ASP A 210 23.36 -2.77 -30.29
CA ASP A 210 22.68 -3.71 -29.37
C ASP A 210 21.29 -3.39 -28.80
N ALA A 211 20.27 -3.74 -29.58
CA ALA A 211 18.95 -4.09 -29.05
C ALA A 211 18.50 -5.45 -29.64
N VAL A 212 18.21 -6.40 -28.75
CA VAL A 212 17.57 -7.69 -29.03
C VAL A 212 16.28 -7.47 -29.83
N PRO A 213 16.05 -8.19 -30.96
CA PRO A 213 14.91 -7.93 -31.83
C PRO A 213 13.61 -8.44 -31.19
N TYR A 214 12.70 -7.51 -30.87
CA TYR A 214 11.30 -7.84 -30.66
C TYR A 214 10.70 -8.19 -32.02
N ASN A 215 10.45 -9.48 -32.23
CA ASN A 215 9.85 -9.99 -33.45
C ASN A 215 8.38 -9.53 -33.50
N ALA A 216 8.12 -8.37 -34.13
CA ALA A 216 6.77 -7.92 -34.42
C ALA A 216 6.21 -8.75 -35.59
N GLY A 217 5.70 -9.94 -35.24
CA GLY A 217 4.81 -10.69 -36.13
C GLY A 217 3.53 -9.89 -36.43
N PRO A 218 2.81 -10.22 -37.50
CA PRO A 218 1.64 -9.47 -37.92
C PRO A 218 0.53 -9.58 -36.87
N VAL A 219 0.24 -8.48 -36.17
CA VAL A 219 -0.90 -8.37 -35.26
C VAL A 219 -2.17 -8.12 -36.07
N ALA A 220 -2.86 -9.19 -36.44
CA ALA A 220 -4.27 -9.14 -36.75
C ALA A 220 -5.06 -9.09 -35.44
N ALA A 221 -5.27 -7.89 -34.88
CA ALA A 221 -6.07 -7.70 -33.67
C ALA A 221 -7.27 -6.80 -33.96
N GLY A 222 -8.34 -7.40 -34.48
CA GLY A 222 -9.67 -6.80 -34.40
C GLY A 222 -10.19 -6.78 -32.94
N PRO A 223 -11.24 -6.00 -32.65
CA PRO A 223 -11.89 -5.99 -31.35
C PRO A 223 -12.41 -7.40 -31.00
N ILE A 224 -12.28 -7.80 -29.74
CA ILE A 224 -12.77 -9.10 -29.25
C ILE A 224 -14.30 -9.09 -29.34
N ALA A 225 -14.86 -9.92 -30.21
CA ALA A 225 -16.27 -9.90 -30.58
C ALA A 225 -17.14 -10.81 -29.71
N SER A 226 -16.53 -11.72 -28.94
CA SER A 226 -17.28 -12.65 -28.07
C SER A 226 -16.48 -13.10 -26.85
N ARG A 227 -17.21 -13.56 -25.82
CA ARG A 227 -16.62 -14.20 -24.64
C ARG A 227 -15.76 -15.40 -25.03
N ALA A 228 -16.22 -16.23 -25.97
CA ALA A 228 -15.47 -17.40 -26.44
C ALA A 228 -14.12 -17.00 -27.08
N GLU A 229 -14.11 -15.93 -27.86
CA GLU A 229 -12.89 -15.38 -28.46
C GLU A 229 -11.94 -14.82 -27.39
N ALA A 230 -12.48 -14.16 -26.36
CA ALA A 230 -11.69 -13.66 -25.24
C ALA A 230 -10.96 -14.80 -24.50
N ILE A 231 -11.66 -15.91 -24.26
CA ILE A 231 -11.11 -17.08 -23.56
C ILE A 231 -10.07 -17.79 -24.43
N ALA A 232 -10.32 -17.91 -25.75
CA ALA A 232 -9.35 -18.48 -26.67
C ALA A 232 -8.03 -17.68 -26.69
N LYS A 233 -8.12 -16.34 -26.70
CA LYS A 233 -6.96 -15.45 -26.60
C LYS A 233 -6.26 -15.58 -25.24
N LEU A 234 -7.00 -15.72 -24.15
CA LEU A 234 -6.41 -15.95 -22.82
C LEU A 234 -5.67 -17.29 -22.74
N GLN A 235 -6.19 -18.35 -23.36
CA GLN A 235 -5.51 -19.64 -23.43
C GLN A 235 -4.22 -19.54 -24.25
N GLU A 236 -4.25 -18.86 -25.41
CA GLU A 236 -3.06 -18.64 -26.24
C GLU A 236 -1.95 -17.92 -25.47
N ILE A 237 -2.31 -16.88 -24.70
CA ILE A 237 -1.36 -16.15 -23.85
C ILE A 237 -0.85 -17.06 -22.72
N ALA A 238 -1.73 -17.83 -22.07
CA ALA A 238 -1.33 -18.75 -21.01
C ALA A 238 -0.34 -19.82 -21.52
N ASP A 239 -0.56 -20.36 -22.71
CA ASP A 239 0.32 -21.33 -23.37
C ASP A 239 1.67 -20.72 -23.75
N PHE A 240 1.68 -19.45 -24.19
CA PHE A 240 2.92 -18.71 -24.42
C PHE A 240 3.75 -18.62 -23.14
N PHE A 241 3.17 -18.15 -22.02
CA PHE A 241 3.88 -18.04 -20.75
C PHE A 241 4.31 -19.39 -20.18
N ALA A 242 3.50 -20.44 -20.33
CA ALA A 242 3.90 -21.79 -19.93
C ALA A 242 5.14 -22.30 -20.67
N LYS A 243 5.34 -21.86 -21.93
CA LYS A 243 6.48 -22.24 -22.77
C LYS A 243 7.71 -21.35 -22.58
N THR A 244 7.51 -20.04 -22.41
CA THR A 244 8.62 -19.07 -22.31
C THR A 244 9.10 -18.86 -20.87
N GLU A 245 8.21 -18.97 -19.88
CA GLU A 245 8.51 -18.74 -18.47
C GLU A 245 7.76 -19.74 -17.55
N PRO A 246 8.19 -21.01 -17.47
CA PRO A 246 7.47 -22.08 -16.73
C PRO A 246 7.25 -21.81 -15.23
N HIS A 247 8.03 -20.92 -14.63
CA HIS A 247 7.95 -20.54 -13.21
C HIS A 247 7.29 -19.16 -13.01
N SER A 248 6.75 -18.55 -14.06
CA SER A 248 6.07 -17.25 -13.95
C SER A 248 4.73 -17.42 -13.22
N PRO A 249 4.48 -16.65 -12.15
CA PRO A 249 3.16 -16.66 -11.50
C PRO A 249 2.06 -16.19 -12.44
N ILE A 250 2.38 -15.42 -13.48
CA ILE A 250 1.42 -14.91 -14.47
C ILE A 250 0.84 -16.06 -15.31
N GLY A 251 1.67 -16.98 -15.82
CA GLY A 251 1.20 -18.13 -16.60
C GLY A 251 0.27 -19.06 -15.79
N TYR A 252 0.58 -19.25 -14.51
CA TYR A 252 -0.28 -20.00 -13.59
C TYR A 252 -1.63 -19.31 -13.35
N LEU A 253 -1.63 -17.99 -13.11
CA LEU A 253 -2.86 -17.22 -12.88
C LEU A 253 -3.76 -17.15 -14.11
N LEU A 254 -3.18 -17.03 -15.31
CA LEU A 254 -3.93 -17.04 -16.57
C LEU A 254 -4.61 -18.40 -16.81
N ASN A 255 -3.90 -19.50 -16.62
CA ASN A 255 -4.48 -20.85 -16.71
C ASN A 255 -5.60 -21.05 -15.67
N ARG A 256 -5.42 -20.54 -14.45
CA ARG A 256 -6.46 -20.58 -13.42
C ARG A 256 -7.70 -19.77 -13.83
N ALA A 257 -7.52 -18.57 -14.37
CA ALA A 257 -8.62 -17.74 -14.88
C ALA A 257 -9.37 -18.41 -16.04
N VAL A 258 -8.67 -19.08 -16.97
CA VAL A 258 -9.31 -19.86 -18.05
C VAL A 258 -10.09 -21.05 -17.49
N SER A 259 -9.55 -21.76 -16.50
CA SER A 259 -10.24 -22.90 -15.86
C SER A 259 -11.56 -22.52 -15.16
N TRP A 260 -11.71 -21.26 -14.77
CA TRP A 260 -12.92 -20.74 -14.13
C TRP A 260 -14.03 -20.42 -15.13
N ASN A 261 -13.75 -20.40 -16.42
CA ASN A 261 -14.73 -20.09 -17.45
C ASN A 261 -15.96 -21.01 -17.41
N SER A 262 -15.76 -22.31 -17.14
CA SER A 262 -16.81 -23.32 -17.10
C SER A 262 -17.36 -23.57 -15.69
N LYS A 263 -16.86 -22.86 -14.68
CA LYS A 263 -17.27 -23.05 -13.29
C LYS A 263 -18.36 -22.06 -12.91
N THR A 264 -19.29 -22.50 -12.08
CA THR A 264 -20.22 -21.56 -11.44
C THR A 264 -19.49 -20.77 -10.36
N PHE A 265 -20.05 -19.62 -9.97
CA PHE A 265 -19.52 -18.85 -8.84
C PHE A 265 -19.38 -19.72 -7.58
N GLN A 266 -20.32 -20.63 -7.31
CA GLN A 266 -20.28 -21.52 -6.15
C GLN A 266 -19.11 -22.51 -6.20
N ASP A 267 -18.77 -23.02 -7.38
CA ASP A 267 -17.63 -23.93 -7.57
C ASP A 267 -16.29 -23.20 -7.38
N ILE A 268 -16.17 -21.99 -7.95
CA ILE A 268 -14.99 -21.12 -7.79
C ILE A 268 -14.81 -20.75 -6.32
N PHE A 269 -15.90 -20.35 -5.67
CA PHE A 269 -15.91 -19.96 -4.26
C PHE A 269 -15.53 -21.14 -3.36
N SER A 270 -16.06 -22.33 -3.61
CA SER A 270 -15.69 -23.55 -2.88
C SER A 270 -14.24 -23.94 -3.11
N GLU A 271 -13.69 -23.77 -4.32
CA GLU A 271 -12.27 -24.00 -4.61
C GLU A 271 -11.36 -23.00 -3.90
N LEU A 272 -11.76 -21.72 -3.82
CA LEU A 272 -11.02 -20.67 -3.14
C LEU A 272 -11.00 -20.86 -1.61
N LEU A 273 -12.05 -21.48 -1.06
CA LEU A 273 -12.21 -21.76 0.36
C LEU A 273 -11.69 -23.14 0.80
N LYS A 274 -11.41 -24.06 -0.13
CA LYS A 274 -10.81 -25.36 0.19
C LYS A 274 -9.48 -25.15 0.93
N GLY A 275 -9.42 -25.63 2.18
CA GLY A 275 -8.27 -25.48 3.09
C GLY A 275 -8.49 -24.52 4.27
N LYS A 276 -9.63 -23.82 4.34
CA LYS A 276 -10.04 -22.96 5.47
C LYS A 276 -11.37 -23.46 6.05
N GLY A 277 -11.33 -24.61 6.73
CA GLY A 277 -12.52 -25.32 7.23
C GLY A 277 -13.48 -24.47 8.08
N ASP A 278 -12.94 -23.50 8.81
CA ASP A 278 -13.75 -22.64 9.68
C ASP A 278 -14.52 -21.56 8.92
N ALA A 279 -13.93 -21.01 7.85
CA ALA A 279 -14.56 -19.93 7.07
C ALA A 279 -15.76 -20.43 6.25
N GLN A 280 -15.68 -21.66 5.73
CA GLN A 280 -16.78 -22.25 4.98
C GLN A 280 -17.95 -22.62 5.91
N THR A 281 -17.65 -23.16 7.09
CA THR A 281 -18.67 -23.58 8.08
C THR A 281 -19.39 -22.38 8.70
N GLN A 282 -18.65 -21.33 9.10
CA GLN A 282 -19.24 -20.10 9.67
C GLN A 282 -20.14 -19.35 8.68
N LEU A 283 -19.86 -19.45 7.38
CA LEU A 283 -20.67 -18.81 6.35
C LEU A 283 -21.98 -19.56 6.10
N TRP A 284 -21.98 -20.90 6.14
CA TRP A 284 -23.20 -21.70 6.04
C TRP A 284 -24.15 -21.44 7.21
N ASP A 285 -23.61 -21.34 8.43
CA ASP A 285 -24.38 -20.99 9.64
C ASP A 285 -24.95 -19.57 9.54
N SER A 286 -24.16 -18.60 9.05
CA SER A 286 -24.60 -17.21 8.89
C SER A 286 -25.69 -17.03 7.82
N LEU A 287 -25.74 -17.91 6.82
CA LEU A 287 -26.75 -17.90 5.76
C LEU A 287 -27.96 -18.80 6.07
N GLY A 288 -27.95 -19.51 7.21
CA GLY A 288 -29.04 -20.40 7.61
C GLY A 288 -29.24 -21.61 6.68
N LEU A 289 -28.23 -21.97 5.90
CA LEU A 289 -28.28 -23.06 4.92
C LEU A 289 -27.46 -24.25 5.43
N LYS A 290 -28.04 -25.45 5.44
CA LYS A 290 -27.27 -26.67 5.78
C LYS A 290 -26.26 -26.99 4.67
N PRO A 291 -25.02 -27.41 5.03
CA PRO A 291 -24.05 -27.83 4.05
C PRO A 291 -24.55 -29.08 3.29
N PRO A 292 -24.25 -29.20 1.98
CA PRO A 292 -24.71 -30.32 1.18
C PRO A 292 -24.03 -31.62 1.64
N GLY A 293 -24.81 -32.58 2.15
CA GLY A 293 -24.33 -33.91 2.57
C GLY A 293 -24.74 -34.35 3.99
N SER A 294 -25.37 -33.49 4.78
CA SER A 294 -25.89 -33.87 6.10
C SER A 294 -27.24 -34.60 5.97
N LYS A 295 -27.24 -35.93 6.08
CA LYS A 295 -28.45 -36.67 6.49
C LYS A 295 -28.69 -36.50 7.98
#